data_AF-A0A5J4QP53-F1
#
_entry.id   AF-A0A5J4QP53-F1
#
_cell.length_a   1.000
_cell.length_b   1.000
_cell.length_c   1.000
_cell.angle_alpha   90.00
_cell.angle_beta   90.00
_cell.angle_gamma   90.00
#
_symmetry.space_group_name_H-M   'P 1'
#
loop_
_entity.id
_entity.type
_entity.pdbx_description
1 polymer ?
#
loop_
_entity_poly.entity_id
_entity_poly.type
_entity_poly.pdbx_seq_one_letter_code
_entity_poly.pdbx_strand_id
1 'polypeptide(L)'
;MKITKLFFLFFYLLVANACTSAKEEAIITKKNISDYRITLIQNGVSRTIYGMISESTSTITLRPPSNDWTENIDSAIAIFTSRGRVLVGDVEQVSGTTSNDFKQPIIYTVIDDDDNTTRDYTVTLVSPQLSGLPIVIIDTKGGAGVYDKVNYVESTFSLFDTANPDNNVKPLEKTGIRGRGNSTWNYSKKPYRLKFDKKTSLFGLGAAKSWVLLANYQDPTFITNTVALELGRRIGLACTNHTNHVELFLNKKYQGSYVLTEQVQVNEYRVNISEKEGFLVELDDYYDEELRFRSSYINLPVNVKSPEDVGEKEIEFVKRAINGLLDAM
;
A
#
# COMPACT_ATOMS: atom_id res chain seq x y z
N MET A 1 68.60 -12.13 71.82
CA MET A 1 67.91 -10.92 72.30
C MET A 1 66.41 -11.13 72.09
N LYS A 2 65.60 -10.92 73.13
CA LYS A 2 64.22 -11.40 73.42
C LYS A 2 63.17 -11.16 72.29
N ILE A 3 62.38 -12.15 71.83
CA ILE A 3 60.96 -12.49 72.20
C ILE A 3 60.08 -11.22 72.35
N THR A 4 58.93 -11.00 71.68
CA THR A 4 57.60 -11.61 71.97
C THR A 4 56.48 -11.15 71.00
N LYS A 5 55.64 -12.12 70.58
CA LYS A 5 54.17 -12.14 70.33
C LYS A 5 53.43 -11.13 69.41
N LEU A 6 52.85 -11.76 68.38
CA LEU A 6 51.61 -11.48 67.66
C LEU A 6 50.36 -11.53 68.57
N PHE A 7 49.44 -10.55 68.50
CA PHE A 7 47.97 -10.71 68.64
C PHE A 7 47.18 -9.40 68.32
N PHE A 8 45.98 -9.62 67.77
CA PHE A 8 44.92 -8.75 67.23
C PHE A 8 44.55 -7.41 67.92
N LEU A 9 44.12 -6.42 67.12
CA LEU A 9 42.90 -5.65 67.39
C LEU A 9 42.28 -5.07 66.10
N PHE A 10 41.01 -5.43 65.86
CA PHE A 10 40.14 -4.98 64.78
C PHE A 10 39.59 -3.58 65.13
N PHE A 11 39.67 -2.60 64.23
CA PHE A 11 38.95 -1.32 64.38
C PHE A 11 38.16 -1.03 63.09
N TYR A 12 36.84 -1.18 63.19
CA TYR A 12 35.88 -0.80 62.15
C TYR A 12 35.80 0.73 62.12
N LEU A 13 36.19 1.36 61.01
CA LEU A 13 35.98 2.80 60.80
C LEU A 13 34.73 2.99 59.92
N LEU A 14 33.66 3.48 60.55
CA LEU A 14 32.43 3.94 59.91
C LEU A 14 32.72 5.30 59.26
N VAL A 15 32.72 5.39 57.94
CA VAL A 15 32.71 6.68 57.22
C VAL A 15 31.30 6.93 56.73
N ALA A 16 30.59 7.83 57.41
CA ALA A 16 29.35 8.41 56.93
C ALA A 16 29.69 9.39 55.79
N ASN A 17 29.44 8.98 54.54
CA ASN A 17 29.37 9.92 53.42
C ASN A 17 27.97 10.54 53.41
N ALA A 18 27.90 11.82 53.77
CA ALA A 18 26.74 12.67 53.55
C ALA A 18 26.49 12.77 52.03
N CYS A 19 25.45 12.10 51.57
CA CYS A 19 24.98 12.19 50.19
C CYS A 19 24.07 13.44 50.09
N THR A 20 24.65 14.58 49.73
CA THR A 20 23.88 15.70 49.19
C THR A 20 23.48 15.36 47.76
N SER A 21 22.24 14.93 47.56
CA SER A 21 21.64 14.80 46.25
C SER A 21 21.38 16.19 45.68
N ALA A 22 22.33 16.69 44.87
CA ALA A 22 22.00 17.72 43.91
C ALA A 22 20.97 17.12 42.94
N LYS A 23 19.73 17.63 42.97
CA LYS A 23 18.78 17.40 41.90
C LYS A 23 19.34 18.09 40.65
N GLU A 24 19.88 17.31 39.74
CA GLU A 24 20.20 17.78 38.39
C GLU A 24 18.86 18.00 37.68
N GLU A 25 18.37 19.24 37.68
CA GLU A 25 17.28 19.63 36.78
C GLU A 25 17.82 19.52 35.35
N ALA A 26 17.26 18.61 34.57
CA ALA A 26 17.57 18.51 33.15
C ALA A 26 17.32 19.86 32.49
N ILE A 27 18.38 20.50 31.99
CA ILE A 27 18.26 21.72 31.18
C ILE A 27 17.52 21.30 29.90
N ILE A 28 16.22 21.59 29.83
CA ILE A 28 15.50 21.56 28.56
C ILE A 28 16.17 22.63 27.68
N THR A 29 16.95 22.17 26.71
CA THR A 29 17.57 23.03 25.71
C THR A 29 16.45 23.80 24.99
N LYS A 30 16.57 25.14 24.97
CA LYS A 30 15.50 26.07 24.59
C LYS A 30 15.07 25.96 23.12
N LYS A 31 15.94 25.44 22.25
CA LYS A 31 15.71 25.20 20.82
C LYS A 31 15.01 23.87 20.48
N ASN A 32 14.27 23.28 21.42
CA ASN A 32 13.61 22.00 21.20
C ASN A 32 12.10 22.14 21.03
N ILE A 33 11.52 21.16 20.35
CA ILE A 33 10.10 20.87 20.41
C ILE A 33 9.93 19.74 21.43
N SER A 34 9.14 19.97 22.49
CA SER A 34 8.94 18.98 23.57
C SER A 34 7.64 18.19 23.47
N ASP A 35 6.67 18.71 22.72
CA ASP A 35 5.42 18.05 22.35
C ASP A 35 5.08 18.46 20.93
N TYR A 36 4.59 17.51 20.14
CA TYR A 36 4.16 17.78 18.77
C TYR A 36 3.02 16.83 18.41
N ARG A 37 1.94 17.39 17.87
CA ARG A 37 0.78 16.66 17.36
C ARG A 37 0.10 17.48 16.27
N ILE A 38 -0.71 16.85 15.46
CA ILE A 38 -1.55 17.54 14.48
C ILE A 38 -3.02 17.30 14.77
N THR A 39 -3.87 18.27 14.46
CA THR A 39 -5.32 18.10 14.40
C THR A 39 -5.81 18.20 12.97
N LEU A 40 -6.75 17.32 12.62
CA LEU A 40 -7.39 17.27 11.30
C LEU A 40 -8.84 16.86 11.44
N ILE A 41 -9.64 17.08 10.40
CA ILE A 41 -11.03 16.63 10.35
C ILE A 41 -11.08 15.29 9.62
N GLN A 42 -11.70 14.29 10.23
CA GLN A 42 -11.97 12.98 9.63
C GLN A 42 -13.45 12.67 9.78
N ASN A 43 -14.16 12.45 8.67
CA ASN A 43 -15.61 12.22 8.67
C ASN A 43 -16.39 13.29 9.48
N GLY A 44 -15.98 14.57 9.35
CA GLY A 44 -16.59 15.68 10.09
C GLY A 44 -16.22 15.79 11.57
N VAL A 45 -15.33 14.93 12.08
CA VAL A 45 -14.91 14.93 13.50
C VAL A 45 -13.44 15.29 13.61
N SER A 46 -13.09 16.16 14.57
CA SER A 46 -11.70 16.48 14.88
C SER A 46 -10.96 15.25 15.43
N ARG A 47 -9.79 14.97 14.87
CA ARG A 47 -8.87 13.89 15.27
C ARG A 47 -7.51 14.48 15.55
N THR A 48 -6.82 13.87 16.52
CA THR A 48 -5.45 14.23 16.88
C THR A 48 -4.52 13.08 16.56
N ILE A 49 -3.41 13.38 15.89
CA ILE A 49 -2.31 12.43 15.65
C ILE A 49 -1.10 12.91 16.43
N TYR A 50 -0.60 12.06 17.32
CA TYR A 50 0.54 12.39 18.18
C TYR A 50 1.86 12.09 17.47
N GLY A 51 2.84 12.99 17.65
CA GLY A 51 4.19 12.86 17.14
C GLY A 51 5.11 12.18 18.13
N MET A 52 5.92 11.24 17.64
CA MET A 52 7.06 10.69 18.39
C MET A 52 8.31 11.49 18.06
N ILE A 53 8.88 12.16 19.05
CA ILE A 53 10.06 13.02 18.91
C ILE A 53 11.33 12.22 19.18
N SER A 54 12.29 12.30 18.27
CA SER A 54 13.64 11.74 18.42
C SER A 54 14.66 12.87 18.41
N GLU A 55 15.18 13.18 19.59
CA GLU A 55 16.12 14.28 19.83
C GLU A 55 17.50 14.05 19.21
N SER A 56 17.95 12.80 19.09
CA SER A 56 19.25 12.46 18.51
C SER A 56 19.28 12.60 16.99
N THR A 57 18.14 12.39 16.33
CA THR A 57 17.98 12.51 14.88
C THR A 57 17.25 13.78 14.46
N SER A 58 16.76 14.57 15.41
CA SER A 58 15.88 15.73 15.19
C SER A 58 14.73 15.40 14.23
N THR A 59 14.03 14.30 14.50
CA THR A 59 12.87 13.87 13.72
C THR A 59 11.61 13.79 14.58
N ILE A 60 10.47 14.07 13.96
CA ILE A 60 9.14 13.90 14.56
C ILE A 60 8.31 13.01 13.65
N THR A 61 7.93 11.84 14.13
CA THR A 61 7.14 10.89 13.34
C THR A 61 5.68 10.89 13.80
N LEU A 62 4.77 11.31 12.91
CA LEU A 62 3.33 11.22 13.11
C LEU A 62 2.82 9.88 12.59
N ARG A 63 2.07 9.14 13.41
CA ARG A 63 1.44 7.87 13.01
C ARG A 63 -0.05 7.90 13.34
N PRO A 64 -0.94 7.89 12.33
CA PRO A 64 -2.37 7.71 12.57
C PRO A 64 -2.64 6.39 13.34
N PRO A 65 -3.75 6.29 14.08
CA PRO A 65 -4.06 5.12 14.90
C PRO A 65 -4.39 3.86 14.08
N SER A 66 -4.66 4.00 12.78
CA SER A 66 -4.82 2.90 11.84
C SER A 66 -4.22 3.28 10.48
N ASN A 67 -4.09 2.29 9.60
CA ASN A 67 -3.66 2.51 8.21
C ASN A 67 -4.78 3.01 7.29
N ASP A 68 -5.98 3.26 7.84
CA ASP A 68 -7.12 3.72 7.05
C ASP A 68 -6.88 5.11 6.44
N TRP A 69 -7.69 5.44 5.44
CA TRP A 69 -7.59 6.73 4.75
C TRP A 69 -7.72 7.88 5.74
N THR A 70 -6.69 8.73 5.78
CA THR A 70 -6.64 9.93 6.63
C THR A 70 -6.97 11.16 5.80
N GLU A 71 -8.11 11.78 6.09
CA GLU A 71 -8.61 12.96 5.39
C GLU A 71 -7.88 14.23 5.82
N ASN A 72 -7.86 15.25 4.96
CA ASN A 72 -7.41 16.62 5.28
C ASN A 72 -5.99 16.72 5.86
N ILE A 73 -5.09 15.81 5.44
CA ILE A 73 -3.68 15.85 5.84
C ILE A 73 -2.93 17.03 5.20
N ASP A 74 -3.49 17.62 4.14
CA ASP A 74 -2.98 18.80 3.45
C ASP A 74 -3.32 20.14 4.11
N SER A 75 -4.19 20.10 5.12
CA SER A 75 -4.62 21.27 5.87
C SER A 75 -4.65 20.99 7.37
N ALA A 76 -3.81 20.08 7.86
CA ALA A 76 -3.78 19.73 9.27
C ALA A 76 -3.09 20.83 10.08
N ILE A 77 -3.58 21.09 11.29
CA ILE A 77 -3.08 22.15 12.18
C ILE A 77 -2.06 21.56 13.13
N ALA A 78 -0.85 22.14 13.17
CA ALA A 78 0.19 21.72 14.10
C ALA A 78 -0.06 22.28 15.50
N ILE A 79 0.07 21.45 16.53
CA ILE A 79 0.08 21.82 17.93
C ILE A 79 1.41 21.34 18.50
N PHE A 80 2.19 22.26 19.04
CA PHE A 80 3.49 21.96 19.58
C PHE A 80 3.81 22.84 20.80
N THR A 81 4.79 22.39 21.58
CA THR A 81 5.40 23.18 22.66
C THR A 81 6.86 23.45 22.34
N SER A 82 7.24 24.72 22.29
CA SER A 82 8.62 25.18 22.18
C SER A 82 8.83 26.45 23.00
N ARG A 83 10.08 26.72 23.41
CA ARG A 83 10.44 27.96 24.12
C ARG A 83 10.82 29.09 23.18
N GLY A 84 11.23 28.78 21.96
CA GLY A 84 11.57 29.77 20.93
C GLY A 84 10.52 29.84 19.82
N ARG A 85 10.74 30.75 18.87
CA ARG A 85 9.93 30.85 17.65
C ARG A 85 10.13 29.63 16.77
N VAL A 86 9.07 29.23 16.06
CA VAL A 86 9.10 28.06 15.18
C VAL A 86 8.68 28.48 13.79
N LEU A 87 9.45 28.10 12.77
CA LEU A 87 9.18 28.43 11.37
C LEU A 87 9.09 27.18 10.51
N VAL A 88 8.34 27.28 9.41
CA VAL A 88 8.42 26.37 8.26
C VAL A 88 8.79 27.23 7.06
N GLY A 89 10.02 27.09 6.56
CA GLY A 89 10.60 28.09 5.66
C GLY A 89 10.63 29.46 6.35
N ASP A 90 10.05 30.47 5.70
CA ASP A 90 9.94 31.83 6.25
C ASP A 90 8.63 32.08 7.02
N VAL A 91 7.75 31.08 7.11
CA VAL A 91 6.43 31.22 7.74
C VAL A 91 6.51 30.85 9.21
N GLU A 92 6.28 31.85 10.08
CA GLU A 92 6.15 31.61 11.52
C GLU A 92 4.92 30.73 11.82
N GLN A 93 5.15 29.70 12.63
CA GLN A 93 4.18 28.71 13.02
C GLN A 93 3.58 29.09 14.37
N VAL A 94 2.26 29.23 14.42
CA VAL A 94 1.51 29.46 15.64
C VAL A 94 0.84 28.15 16.05
N SER A 95 1.27 27.59 17.18
CA SER A 95 0.75 26.35 17.75
C SER A 95 -0.79 26.40 17.89
N GLY A 96 -1.46 25.39 17.35
CA GLY A 96 -2.92 25.29 17.33
C GLY A 96 -3.63 26.17 16.31
N THR A 97 -2.90 26.90 15.47
CA THR A 97 -3.48 27.82 14.48
C THR A 97 -2.98 27.56 13.06
N THR A 98 -1.67 27.42 12.87
CA THR A 98 -1.10 27.33 11.51
C THR A 98 -1.32 25.94 10.92
N SER A 99 -1.95 25.89 9.74
CA SER A 99 -2.15 24.66 8.97
C SER A 99 -0.99 24.40 8.01
N ASN A 100 -0.67 23.13 7.78
CA ASN A 100 0.39 22.72 6.88
C ASN A 100 -0.03 21.50 6.04
N ASP A 101 0.64 21.29 4.91
CA ASP A 101 0.46 20.12 4.04
C ASP A 101 1.44 19.00 4.41
N PHE A 102 0.93 17.96 5.08
CA PHE A 102 1.71 16.80 5.53
C PHE A 102 1.82 15.68 4.49
N LYS A 103 1.51 15.93 3.21
CA LYS A 103 1.75 14.95 2.13
C LYS A 103 3.23 14.70 1.87
N GLN A 104 4.11 15.59 2.31
CA GLN A 104 5.57 15.45 2.25
C GLN A 104 6.19 15.77 3.61
N PRO A 105 7.44 15.35 3.87
CA PRO A 105 8.17 15.77 5.07
C PRO A 105 8.28 17.30 5.14
N ILE A 106 8.04 17.86 6.32
CA ILE A 106 8.13 19.31 6.58
C ILE A 106 9.28 19.57 7.54
N ILE A 107 10.09 20.59 7.27
CA ILE A 107 11.16 21.03 8.17
C ILE A 107 10.62 22.17 9.05
N TYR A 108 10.62 21.95 10.37
CA TYR A 108 10.31 22.95 11.38
C TYR A 108 11.61 23.45 11.99
N THR A 109 11.91 24.74 11.84
CA THR A 109 13.10 25.39 12.41
C THR A 109 12.71 26.09 13.70
N VAL A 110 13.25 25.63 14.82
CA VAL A 110 13.15 26.33 16.12
C VAL A 110 14.30 27.32 16.21
N ILE A 111 13.98 28.58 16.52
CA ILE A 111 14.95 29.65 16.75
C ILE A 111 14.90 30.02 18.23
N ASP A 112 16.03 29.94 18.91
CA ASP A 112 16.19 30.42 20.28
C ASP A 112 16.09 31.96 20.31
N ASP A 113 15.18 32.50 21.13
CA ASP A 113 14.95 33.95 21.17
C ASP A 113 16.08 34.74 21.86
N ASP A 114 16.96 34.08 22.62
CA ASP A 114 18.06 34.76 23.32
C ASP A 114 19.31 34.90 22.46
N ASP A 115 19.67 33.86 21.70
CA ASP A 115 20.93 33.79 20.94
C ASP A 115 20.76 33.57 19.43
N ASN A 116 19.51 33.47 18.94
CA ASN A 116 19.16 33.18 17.54
C ASN A 116 19.76 31.87 17.00
N THR A 117 20.25 30.97 17.85
CA THR A 117 20.68 29.65 17.39
C THR A 117 19.48 28.83 16.98
N THR A 118 19.67 27.98 15.97
CA THR A 118 18.58 27.21 15.40
C THR A 118 18.72 25.72 15.63
N ARG A 119 17.59 25.02 15.51
CA ARG A 119 17.51 23.58 15.37
C ARG A 119 16.36 23.21 14.46
N ASP A 120 16.64 22.35 13.49
CA ASP A 120 15.63 21.84 12.56
C ASP A 120 15.08 20.51 13.03
N TYR A 121 13.77 20.33 12.92
CA TYR A 121 13.07 19.07 13.09
C TYR A 121 12.43 18.66 11.78
N THR A 122 12.74 17.46 11.28
CA THR A 122 12.01 16.87 10.13
C THR A 122 10.76 16.16 10.64
N VAL A 123 9.59 16.69 10.30
CA VAL A 123 8.29 16.14 10.64
C VAL A 123 7.76 15.31 9.49
N THR A 124 7.49 14.03 9.74
CA THR A 124 7.00 13.09 8.72
C THR A 124 5.71 12.40 9.18
N LEU A 125 4.67 12.46 8.35
CA LEU A 125 3.48 11.62 8.50
C LEU A 125 3.71 10.28 7.82
N VAL A 126 3.54 9.18 8.56
CA VAL A 126 3.69 7.83 8.04
C VAL A 126 2.30 7.21 7.86
N SER A 127 1.88 7.04 6.60
CA SER A 127 0.60 6.44 6.21
C SER A 127 0.75 5.74 4.86
N PRO A 128 0.00 4.66 4.56
CA PRO A 128 0.05 4.03 3.23
C PRO A 128 -0.31 4.99 2.09
N GLN A 129 -1.13 6.03 2.34
CA GLN A 129 -1.44 7.05 1.31
C GLN A 129 -0.24 7.95 0.97
N LEU A 130 0.91 7.74 1.63
CA LEU A 130 2.17 8.45 1.44
C LEU A 130 3.33 7.49 1.13
N SER A 131 3.05 6.25 0.69
CA SER A 131 4.10 5.26 0.39
C SER A 131 4.92 5.58 -0.87
N GLY A 132 4.46 6.53 -1.69
CA GLY A 132 5.04 6.87 -2.98
C GLY A 132 4.55 5.97 -4.12
N LEU A 133 3.77 4.93 -3.82
CA LEU A 133 3.07 4.15 -4.84
C LEU A 133 1.76 4.83 -5.25
N PRO A 134 1.27 4.59 -6.48
CA PRO A 134 -0.08 4.98 -6.87
C PRO A 134 -1.13 4.41 -5.92
N ILE A 135 -2.20 5.17 -5.69
CA ILE A 135 -3.27 4.86 -4.75
C ILE A 135 -4.55 4.63 -5.52
N VAL A 136 -5.13 3.44 -5.36
CA VAL A 136 -6.47 3.12 -5.84
C VAL A 136 -7.46 3.26 -4.69
N ILE A 137 -8.47 4.10 -4.88
CA ILE A 137 -9.58 4.26 -3.94
C ILE A 137 -10.84 3.70 -4.61
N ILE A 138 -11.50 2.78 -3.90
CA ILE A 138 -12.78 2.21 -4.32
C ILE A 138 -13.76 2.40 -3.18
N ASP A 139 -14.82 3.15 -3.42
CA ASP A 139 -15.92 3.31 -2.46
C ASP A 139 -17.18 2.68 -3.05
N THR A 140 -17.63 1.59 -2.45
CA THR A 140 -18.85 0.92 -2.86
C THR A 140 -20.07 1.72 -2.42
N LYS A 141 -21.15 1.61 -3.19
CA LYS A 141 -22.41 2.28 -2.90
C LYS A 141 -22.89 1.91 -1.50
N GLY A 142 -23.06 2.93 -0.64
CA GLY A 142 -23.48 2.74 0.75
C GLY A 142 -22.45 2.03 1.64
N GLY A 143 -21.20 1.88 1.20
CA GLY A 143 -20.16 1.16 1.95
C GLY A 143 -20.37 -0.36 2.00
N ALA A 144 -21.11 -0.93 1.04
CA ALA A 144 -21.35 -2.36 0.94
C ALA A 144 -20.05 -3.18 0.84
N GLY A 145 -19.97 -4.33 1.53
CA GLY A 145 -18.84 -5.24 1.36
C GLY A 145 -18.88 -6.00 0.03
N VAL A 146 -17.74 -6.59 -0.34
CA VAL A 146 -17.58 -7.44 -1.54
C VAL A 146 -17.42 -8.88 -1.08
N TYR A 147 -18.49 -9.68 -1.20
CA TYR A 147 -18.59 -10.99 -0.53
C TYR A 147 -18.56 -12.20 -1.44
N ASP A 148 -18.65 -12.02 -2.76
CA ASP A 148 -18.66 -13.12 -3.71
C ASP A 148 -17.92 -12.78 -5.02
N LYS A 149 -17.83 -13.79 -5.90
CA LYS A 149 -17.12 -13.72 -7.18
C LYS A 149 -18.05 -13.57 -8.39
N VAL A 150 -19.35 -13.42 -8.19
CA VAL A 150 -20.36 -13.46 -9.25
C VAL A 150 -20.98 -12.07 -9.43
N ASN A 151 -21.45 -11.50 -8.33
CA ASN A 151 -22.21 -10.26 -8.33
C ASN A 151 -21.27 -9.06 -8.22
N TYR A 152 -21.37 -8.15 -9.17
CA TYR A 152 -20.69 -6.87 -9.10
C TYR A 152 -21.42 -5.95 -8.13
N VAL A 153 -20.66 -5.41 -7.18
CA VAL A 153 -21.10 -4.31 -6.31
C VAL A 153 -20.78 -3.01 -7.04
N GLU A 154 -21.77 -2.12 -7.15
CA GLU A 154 -21.58 -0.78 -7.71
C GLU A 154 -20.70 0.07 -6.78
N SER A 155 -19.73 0.77 -7.36
CA SER A 155 -18.74 1.58 -6.67
C SER A 155 -18.28 2.78 -7.50
N THR A 156 -17.59 3.70 -6.83
CA THR A 156 -16.77 4.74 -7.45
C THR A 156 -15.31 4.31 -7.41
N PHE A 157 -14.57 4.53 -8.49
CA PHE A 157 -13.13 4.26 -8.59
C PHE A 157 -12.36 5.57 -8.78
N SER A 158 -11.24 5.73 -8.08
CA SER A 158 -10.26 6.79 -8.33
C SER A 158 -8.84 6.23 -8.30
N LEU A 159 -7.94 6.85 -9.06
CA LEU A 159 -6.51 6.54 -9.06
C LEU A 159 -5.71 7.84 -8.88
N PHE A 160 -4.79 7.84 -7.93
CA PHE A 160 -3.89 8.96 -7.66
C PHE A 160 -2.44 8.48 -7.71
N ASP A 161 -1.61 9.11 -8.53
CA ASP A 161 -0.19 8.84 -8.68
C ASP A 161 0.56 10.16 -8.55
N THR A 162 1.21 10.33 -7.40
CA THR A 162 1.99 11.55 -7.10
C THR A 162 3.28 11.63 -7.92
N ALA A 163 3.82 10.48 -8.33
CA ALA A 163 5.06 10.42 -9.12
C ALA A 163 4.80 10.68 -10.60
N ASN A 164 3.62 10.28 -11.10
CA ASN A 164 3.20 10.55 -12.47
C ASN A 164 1.71 10.95 -12.53
N PRO A 165 1.39 12.25 -12.43
CA PRO A 165 0.02 12.75 -12.44
C PRO A 165 -0.79 12.44 -13.70
N ASP A 166 -0.16 12.07 -14.82
CA ASP A 166 -0.86 11.65 -16.04
C ASP A 166 -1.60 10.32 -15.84
N ASN A 167 -1.21 9.53 -14.84
CA ASN A 167 -1.91 8.30 -14.44
C ASN A 167 -3.18 8.59 -13.61
N ASN A 168 -3.41 9.83 -13.18
CA ASN A 168 -4.54 10.16 -12.31
C ASN A 168 -5.87 9.93 -13.01
N VAL A 169 -6.76 9.21 -12.34
CA VAL A 169 -8.14 8.99 -12.79
C VAL A 169 -9.07 9.64 -11.78
N LYS A 170 -9.76 10.69 -12.24
CA LYS A 170 -10.86 11.31 -11.49
C LYS A 170 -11.95 10.28 -11.19
N PRO A 171 -12.74 10.47 -10.12
CA PRO A 171 -13.80 9.55 -9.73
C PRO A 171 -14.66 9.07 -10.92
N LEU A 172 -14.63 7.75 -11.16
CA LEU A 172 -15.45 7.05 -12.13
C LEU A 172 -16.60 6.35 -11.41
N GLU A 173 -17.78 6.93 -11.53
CA GLU A 173 -19.04 6.39 -11.03
C GLU A 173 -19.44 5.09 -11.78
N LYS A 174 -20.29 4.28 -11.15
CA LYS A 174 -20.83 3.02 -11.70
C LYS A 174 -19.75 2.01 -12.11
N THR A 175 -18.62 2.03 -11.43
CA THR A 175 -17.63 0.96 -11.53
C THR A 175 -18.16 -0.27 -10.79
N GLY A 176 -18.11 -1.45 -11.40
CA GLY A 176 -18.38 -2.69 -10.70
C GLY A 176 -17.12 -3.23 -10.03
N ILE A 177 -17.21 -3.69 -8.79
CA ILE A 177 -16.20 -4.52 -8.14
C ILE A 177 -16.79 -5.86 -7.68
N ARG A 178 -16.06 -6.97 -7.88
CA ARG A 178 -16.37 -8.28 -7.31
C ARG A 178 -15.11 -9.02 -6.92
N GLY A 179 -15.26 -10.07 -6.12
CA GLY A 179 -14.20 -11.02 -5.86
C GLY A 179 -13.73 -11.76 -7.12
N ARG A 180 -12.50 -12.26 -7.09
CA ARG A 180 -11.98 -13.17 -8.13
C ARG A 180 -11.08 -14.25 -7.54
N GLY A 181 -10.54 -15.08 -8.42
CA GLY A 181 -9.59 -16.13 -8.06
C GLY A 181 -10.29 -17.40 -7.58
N ASN A 182 -9.54 -18.50 -7.57
CA ASN A 182 -10.02 -19.79 -7.11
C ASN A 182 -9.62 -19.98 -5.64
N SER A 183 -8.52 -20.66 -5.37
CA SER A 183 -7.98 -20.82 -4.00
C SER A 183 -7.74 -19.47 -3.29
N THR A 184 -7.22 -18.47 -4.00
CA THR A 184 -6.88 -17.15 -3.46
C THR A 184 -8.07 -16.37 -2.92
N TRP A 185 -9.29 -16.70 -3.35
CA TRP A 185 -10.50 -16.09 -2.80
C TRP A 185 -10.72 -16.46 -1.33
N ASN A 186 -10.18 -17.59 -0.86
CA ASN A 186 -10.36 -18.05 0.52
C ASN A 186 -9.35 -17.45 1.51
N TYR A 187 -8.40 -16.63 1.05
CA TYR A 187 -7.42 -15.97 1.93
C TYR A 187 -7.95 -14.71 2.59
N SER A 188 -7.26 -14.21 3.62
CA SER A 188 -7.66 -13.01 4.36
C SER A 188 -7.66 -11.76 3.48
N LYS A 189 -6.67 -11.64 2.59
CA LYS A 189 -6.57 -10.56 1.61
C LYS A 189 -7.13 -11.00 0.26
N LYS A 190 -8.26 -10.40 -0.14
CA LYS A 190 -9.03 -10.82 -1.32
C LYS A 190 -8.51 -10.15 -2.60
N PRO A 191 -8.38 -10.88 -3.73
CA PRO A 191 -8.19 -10.27 -5.04
C PRO A 191 -9.53 -9.85 -5.65
N TYR A 192 -9.52 -8.81 -6.47
CA TYR A 192 -10.73 -8.22 -7.05
C TYR A 192 -10.67 -8.12 -8.58
N ARG A 193 -11.83 -8.15 -9.21
CA ARG A 193 -12.03 -7.78 -10.62
C ARG A 193 -12.88 -6.51 -10.67
N LEU A 194 -12.43 -5.56 -11.46
CA LEU A 194 -13.12 -4.30 -11.76
C LEU A 194 -13.83 -4.40 -13.11
N LYS A 195 -14.97 -3.73 -13.24
CA LYS A 195 -15.71 -3.56 -14.50
C LYS A 195 -16.20 -2.12 -14.63
N PHE A 196 -15.52 -1.31 -15.42
CA PHE A 196 -15.92 0.05 -15.72
C PHE A 196 -17.12 0.08 -16.68
N ASP A 197 -17.96 1.11 -16.56
CA ASP A 197 -19.10 1.35 -17.45
C ASP A 197 -18.64 1.55 -18.90
N LYS A 198 -17.55 2.30 -19.10
CA LYS A 198 -16.90 2.57 -20.38
C LYS A 198 -15.48 1.97 -20.42
N LYS A 199 -14.92 1.80 -21.61
CA LYS A 199 -13.52 1.39 -21.74
C LYS A 199 -12.65 2.49 -21.12
N THR A 200 -11.80 2.12 -20.18
CA THR A 200 -10.91 3.03 -19.44
C THR A 200 -9.47 2.59 -19.64
N SER A 201 -8.60 3.53 -20.01
CA SER A 201 -7.15 3.35 -20.00
C SER A 201 -6.63 3.65 -18.59
N LEU A 202 -5.75 2.80 -18.08
CA LEU A 202 -5.07 2.98 -16.79
C LEU A 202 -3.57 2.87 -17.05
N PHE A 203 -2.75 3.72 -16.43
CA PHE A 203 -1.29 3.71 -16.57
C PHE A 203 -0.79 3.79 -18.03
N GLY A 204 -1.52 4.50 -18.90
CA GLY A 204 -1.20 4.60 -20.33
C GLY A 204 -1.43 3.32 -21.14
N LEU A 205 -1.98 2.27 -20.52
CA LEU A 205 -2.24 0.98 -21.15
C LEU A 205 -3.54 1.02 -21.98
N GLY A 206 -3.64 0.12 -22.96
CA GLY A 206 -4.81 0.07 -23.85
C GLY A 206 -6.13 -0.11 -23.08
N ALA A 207 -7.13 0.67 -23.49
CA ALA A 207 -8.37 0.84 -22.75
C ALA A 207 -9.26 -0.42 -22.77
N ALA A 208 -9.76 -0.79 -21.58
CA ALA A 208 -10.70 -1.91 -21.43
C ALA A 208 -11.72 -1.62 -20.33
N LYS A 209 -12.83 -2.37 -20.34
CA LYS A 209 -13.79 -2.32 -19.24
C LYS A 209 -13.34 -3.14 -18.03
N SER A 210 -12.61 -4.24 -18.24
CA SER A 210 -12.22 -5.15 -17.16
C SER A 210 -10.74 -5.03 -16.79
N TRP A 211 -10.51 -4.91 -15.49
CA TRP A 211 -9.19 -4.82 -14.86
C TRP A 211 -9.17 -5.67 -13.60
N VAL A 212 -7.98 -5.98 -13.13
CA VAL A 212 -7.74 -6.90 -12.03
C VAL A 212 -6.88 -6.23 -10.98
N LEU A 213 -7.21 -6.49 -9.72
CA LEU A 213 -6.36 -6.22 -8.56
C LEU A 213 -5.91 -7.56 -7.98
N LEU A 214 -4.65 -7.91 -8.21
CA LEU A 214 -4.01 -9.10 -7.64
C LEU A 214 -3.49 -8.80 -6.23
N ALA A 215 -3.93 -9.58 -5.26
CA ALA A 215 -3.55 -9.39 -3.85
C ALA A 215 -2.10 -9.84 -3.53
N ASN A 216 -1.52 -10.70 -4.37
CA ASN A 216 -0.24 -11.40 -4.16
C ASN A 216 -0.07 -11.97 -2.75
N TYR A 217 -1.16 -12.44 -2.13
CA TYR A 217 -1.17 -12.78 -0.69
C TYR A 217 -0.23 -13.94 -0.31
N GLN A 218 -0.10 -14.96 -1.17
CA GLN A 218 0.77 -16.10 -0.90
C GLN A 218 2.25 -15.80 -1.09
N ASP A 219 2.57 -14.71 -1.79
CA ASP A 219 3.94 -14.34 -2.12
C ASP A 219 4.48 -13.40 -1.02
N PRO A 220 5.41 -13.86 -0.16
CA PRO A 220 5.97 -13.02 0.90
C PRO A 220 6.78 -11.85 0.37
N THR A 221 7.18 -11.88 -0.91
CA THR A 221 7.91 -10.78 -1.57
C THR A 221 6.98 -9.79 -2.27
N PHE A 222 5.73 -10.16 -2.51
CA PHE A 222 4.72 -9.44 -3.30
C PHE A 222 5.08 -9.15 -4.77
N ILE A 223 6.26 -9.57 -5.26
CA ILE A 223 6.80 -9.19 -6.58
C ILE A 223 7.06 -10.37 -7.51
N THR A 224 6.83 -11.62 -7.11
CA THR A 224 7.14 -12.80 -7.95
C THR A 224 6.38 -12.76 -9.28
N ASN A 225 5.09 -12.41 -9.26
CA ASN A 225 4.31 -12.19 -10.48
C ASN A 225 4.90 -11.07 -11.34
N THR A 226 5.30 -9.96 -10.71
CA THR A 226 5.93 -8.82 -11.38
C THR A 226 7.23 -9.21 -12.07
N VAL A 227 8.10 -9.97 -11.39
CA VAL A 227 9.37 -10.45 -11.96
C VAL A 227 9.11 -11.38 -13.14
N ALA A 228 8.18 -12.33 -13.01
CA ALA A 228 7.87 -13.29 -14.07
C ALA A 228 7.29 -12.60 -15.32
N LEU A 229 6.32 -11.69 -15.13
CA LEU A 229 5.70 -10.95 -16.22
C LEU A 229 6.69 -9.96 -16.86
N GLU A 230 7.55 -9.30 -16.08
CA GLU A 230 8.59 -8.43 -16.63
C GLU A 230 9.63 -9.23 -17.44
N LEU A 231 10.02 -10.42 -16.98
CA LEU A 231 10.90 -11.31 -17.75
C LEU A 231 10.23 -11.73 -19.06
N GLY A 232 8.96 -12.18 -19.00
CA GLY A 232 8.19 -12.55 -20.19
C GLY A 232 8.15 -11.42 -21.22
N ARG A 233 7.93 -10.18 -20.77
CA ARG A 233 7.94 -8.99 -21.62
C ARG A 233 9.32 -8.74 -22.23
N ARG A 234 10.40 -8.87 -21.44
CA ARG A 234 11.79 -8.65 -21.92
C ARG A 234 12.24 -9.67 -22.96
N ILE A 235 11.76 -10.90 -22.88
CA ILE A 235 12.07 -11.95 -23.86
C ILE A 235 11.06 -11.99 -25.03
N GLY A 236 10.07 -11.08 -25.04
CA GLY A 236 9.12 -10.93 -26.14
C GLY A 236 7.97 -11.94 -26.13
N LEU A 237 7.58 -12.50 -24.98
CA LEU A 237 6.38 -13.32 -24.88
C LEU A 237 5.14 -12.47 -25.18
N ALA A 238 4.35 -12.91 -26.16
CA ALA A 238 3.11 -12.27 -26.52
C ALA A 238 2.09 -12.29 -25.38
N CYS A 239 1.18 -11.31 -25.37
CA CYS A 239 0.08 -11.22 -24.41
C CYS A 239 0.52 -11.22 -22.92
N THR A 240 1.75 -10.80 -22.64
CA THR A 240 2.24 -10.67 -21.27
C THR A 240 1.65 -9.42 -20.63
N ASN A 241 0.92 -9.61 -19.53
CA ASN A 241 0.31 -8.53 -18.76
C ASN A 241 1.34 -7.56 -18.16
N HIS A 242 0.91 -6.31 -17.95
CA HIS A 242 1.68 -5.32 -17.20
C HIS A 242 1.39 -5.43 -15.70
N THR A 243 2.32 -4.95 -14.88
CA THR A 243 2.18 -4.97 -13.43
C THR A 243 2.37 -3.58 -12.84
N ASN A 244 1.29 -2.95 -12.39
CA ASN A 244 1.32 -1.66 -11.72
C ASN A 244 1.07 -1.86 -10.23
N HIS A 245 2.08 -1.66 -9.39
CA HIS A 245 1.93 -1.75 -7.93
C HIS A 245 1.14 -0.55 -7.41
N VAL A 246 0.12 -0.81 -6.58
CA VAL A 246 -0.77 0.22 -6.04
C VAL A 246 -1.09 -0.04 -4.57
N GLU A 247 -1.37 1.01 -3.81
CA GLU A 247 -2.02 0.90 -2.50
C GLU A 247 -3.54 0.93 -2.68
N LEU A 248 -4.25 -0.06 -2.10
CA LEU A 248 -5.70 -0.14 -2.22
C LEU A 248 -6.39 0.33 -0.95
N PHE A 249 -7.31 1.29 -1.09
CA PHE A 249 -8.31 1.64 -0.10
C PHE A 249 -9.69 1.24 -0.60
N LEU A 250 -10.39 0.39 0.16
CA LEU A 250 -11.77 -0.03 -0.11
C LEU A 250 -12.66 0.49 1.01
N ASN A 251 -13.63 1.35 0.70
CA ASN A 251 -14.50 2.01 1.69
C ASN A 251 -13.70 2.70 2.80
N LYS A 252 -12.69 3.49 2.39
CA LYS A 252 -11.70 4.14 3.27
C LYS A 252 -10.82 3.20 4.12
N LYS A 253 -10.98 1.88 4.00
CA LYS A 253 -10.17 0.88 4.72
C LYS A 253 -9.00 0.43 3.87
N TYR A 254 -7.80 0.53 4.41
CA TYR A 254 -6.61 0.07 3.70
C TYR A 254 -6.59 -1.45 3.58
N GLN A 255 -6.42 -1.94 2.35
CA GLN A 255 -6.42 -3.36 2.01
C GLN A 255 -5.00 -3.92 1.77
N GLY A 256 -3.98 -3.07 1.79
CA GLY A 256 -2.60 -3.45 1.46
C GLY A 256 -2.19 -3.08 0.04
N SER A 257 -0.97 -3.48 -0.33
CA SER A 257 -0.42 -3.33 -1.68
C SER A 257 -1.00 -4.36 -2.66
N TYR A 258 -1.36 -3.96 -3.86
CA TYR A 258 -1.90 -4.82 -4.92
C TYR A 258 -1.10 -4.62 -6.21
N VAL A 259 -1.23 -5.56 -7.14
CA VAL A 259 -0.86 -5.34 -8.54
C VAL A 259 -2.13 -5.10 -9.35
N LEU A 260 -2.27 -3.90 -9.91
CA LEU A 260 -3.26 -3.57 -10.92
C LEU A 260 -2.76 -4.00 -12.30
N THR A 261 -3.54 -4.85 -12.95
CA THR A 261 -3.19 -5.48 -14.23
C THR A 261 -4.42 -5.69 -15.09
N GLU A 262 -4.18 -5.97 -16.36
CA GLU A 262 -5.19 -6.36 -17.32
C GLU A 262 -5.97 -7.61 -16.91
N GLN A 263 -7.28 -7.64 -17.18
CA GLN A 263 -7.98 -8.92 -17.27
C GLN A 263 -7.53 -9.66 -18.54
N VAL A 264 -7.10 -10.92 -18.41
CA VAL A 264 -6.87 -11.80 -19.55
C VAL A 264 -8.22 -12.11 -20.20
N GLN A 265 -8.36 -11.69 -21.46
CA GLN A 265 -9.56 -11.85 -22.28
C GLN A 265 -9.24 -11.52 -23.74
N VAL A 266 -10.11 -11.93 -24.67
CA VAL A 266 -10.02 -11.50 -26.07
C VAL A 266 -10.36 -10.01 -26.17
N ASN A 267 -9.42 -9.23 -26.70
CA ASN A 267 -9.57 -7.80 -26.96
C ASN A 267 -8.37 -7.27 -27.76
N GLU A 268 -8.56 -6.18 -28.52
CA GLU A 268 -7.51 -5.47 -29.25
C GLU A 268 -6.25 -5.16 -28.41
N TYR A 269 -6.42 -4.73 -27.15
CA TYR A 269 -5.30 -4.40 -26.25
C TYR A 269 -5.06 -5.47 -25.17
N ARG A 270 -5.45 -6.71 -25.46
CA ARG A 270 -5.25 -7.88 -24.58
C ARG A 270 -4.75 -9.03 -25.45
N VAL A 271 -5.48 -10.15 -25.46
CA VAL A 271 -5.28 -11.20 -26.45
C VAL A 271 -5.99 -10.77 -27.74
N ASN A 272 -5.23 -10.16 -28.66
CA ASN A 272 -5.77 -9.63 -29.91
C ASN A 272 -5.96 -10.74 -30.95
N ILE A 273 -7.05 -11.47 -30.82
CA ILE A 273 -7.49 -12.52 -31.74
C ILE A 273 -8.94 -12.26 -32.16
N SER A 274 -9.41 -12.93 -33.21
CA SER A 274 -10.81 -12.87 -33.64
C SER A 274 -11.73 -13.36 -32.52
N GLU A 275 -12.74 -12.58 -32.15
CA GLU A 275 -13.75 -12.97 -31.15
C GLU A 275 -14.64 -14.14 -31.61
N LYS A 276 -14.64 -14.45 -32.91
CA LYS A 276 -15.47 -15.52 -33.49
C LYS A 276 -14.67 -16.74 -33.92
N GLU A 277 -13.46 -16.51 -34.43
CA GLU A 277 -12.63 -17.55 -35.05
C GLU A 277 -11.39 -17.89 -34.22
N GLY A 278 -10.98 -16.99 -33.32
CA GLY A 278 -9.85 -17.18 -32.43
C GLY A 278 -10.28 -17.85 -31.13
N PHE A 279 -9.42 -18.69 -30.58
CA PHE A 279 -9.70 -19.41 -29.34
C PHE A 279 -8.74 -18.99 -28.25
N LEU A 280 -9.30 -18.59 -27.10
CA LEU A 280 -8.54 -18.39 -25.87
C LEU A 280 -8.77 -19.60 -24.97
N VAL A 281 -7.68 -20.25 -24.59
CA VAL A 281 -7.71 -21.52 -23.88
C VAL A 281 -6.86 -21.40 -22.62
N GLU A 282 -7.36 -21.96 -21.52
CA GLU A 282 -6.70 -22.00 -20.23
C GLU A 282 -6.39 -23.46 -19.88
N LEU A 283 -5.10 -23.76 -19.65
CA LEU A 283 -4.67 -25.04 -19.09
C LEU A 283 -4.51 -24.86 -17.58
N ASP A 284 -5.28 -25.62 -16.81
CA ASP A 284 -5.41 -25.43 -15.35
C ASP A 284 -5.71 -26.78 -14.68
N ASP A 285 -5.77 -26.82 -13.36
CA ASP A 285 -6.26 -27.96 -12.58
C ASP A 285 -7.81 -27.96 -12.49
N TYR A 286 -8.46 -26.84 -12.79
CA TYR A 286 -9.91 -26.69 -12.77
C TYR A 286 -10.54 -27.14 -14.09
N TYR A 287 -11.76 -27.69 -14.02
CA TYR A 287 -12.52 -28.22 -15.16
C TYR A 287 -13.94 -27.70 -15.12
N ASP A 288 -14.09 -26.38 -15.22
CA ASP A 288 -15.28 -25.62 -14.80
C ASP A 288 -15.88 -24.71 -15.89
N GLU A 289 -15.27 -24.56 -17.06
CA GLU A 289 -15.91 -23.87 -18.20
C GLU A 289 -16.91 -24.77 -18.93
N GLU A 290 -17.95 -24.21 -19.56
CA GLU A 290 -18.93 -25.01 -20.31
C GLU A 290 -18.26 -25.89 -21.38
N LEU A 291 -17.37 -25.28 -22.16
CA LEU A 291 -16.54 -25.97 -23.15
C LEU A 291 -15.16 -26.29 -22.55
N ARG A 292 -14.91 -27.58 -22.39
CA ARG A 292 -13.67 -28.09 -21.79
C ARG A 292 -13.39 -29.53 -22.22
N PHE A 293 -12.12 -29.92 -22.18
CA PHE A 293 -11.68 -31.30 -22.43
C PHE A 293 -10.41 -31.60 -21.63
N ARG A 294 -10.04 -32.89 -21.53
CA ARG A 294 -8.76 -33.28 -20.94
C ARG A 294 -7.79 -33.69 -22.05
N SER A 295 -6.55 -33.25 -21.95
CA SER A 295 -5.51 -33.65 -22.89
C SER A 295 -5.33 -35.18 -22.88
N SER A 296 -5.06 -35.80 -24.03
CA SER A 296 -4.93 -37.25 -24.16
C SER A 296 -3.80 -37.85 -23.33
N TYR A 297 -2.63 -37.19 -23.28
CA TYR A 297 -1.42 -37.80 -22.72
C TYR A 297 -1.28 -37.60 -21.21
N ILE A 298 -1.41 -36.37 -20.72
CA ILE A 298 -1.20 -36.03 -19.29
C ILE A 298 -2.51 -35.77 -18.53
N ASN A 299 -3.68 -35.99 -19.15
CA ASN A 299 -4.99 -35.79 -18.53
C ASN A 299 -5.22 -34.37 -17.95
N LEU A 300 -4.50 -33.36 -18.46
CA LEU A 300 -4.56 -31.96 -18.05
C LEU A 300 -5.89 -31.33 -18.48
N PRO A 301 -6.65 -30.72 -17.56
CA PRO A 301 -7.81 -29.90 -17.91
C PRO A 301 -7.47 -28.77 -18.88
N VAL A 302 -8.30 -28.62 -19.91
CA VAL A 302 -8.21 -27.57 -20.90
C VAL A 302 -9.58 -26.90 -21.00
N ASN A 303 -9.65 -25.65 -20.58
CA ASN A 303 -10.88 -24.85 -20.53
C ASN A 303 -10.89 -23.84 -21.69
N VAL A 304 -11.96 -23.81 -22.47
CA VAL A 304 -12.11 -22.84 -23.57
C VAL A 304 -12.80 -21.60 -23.02
N LYS A 305 -12.06 -20.49 -22.93
CA LYS A 305 -12.54 -19.22 -22.36
C LYS A 305 -13.18 -18.30 -23.39
N SER A 306 -12.89 -18.52 -24.67
CA SER A 306 -13.48 -17.76 -25.78
C SER A 306 -13.31 -18.55 -27.09
N PRO A 307 -14.28 -18.48 -28.02
CA PRO A 307 -15.61 -17.87 -27.86
C PRO A 307 -16.51 -18.63 -26.86
N GLU A 308 -17.43 -17.93 -26.20
CA GLU A 308 -18.36 -18.52 -25.23
C GLU A 308 -19.53 -19.25 -25.93
N ASP A 309 -19.99 -18.76 -27.08
CA ASP A 309 -21.20 -19.24 -27.78
C ASP A 309 -20.89 -20.22 -28.93
N VAL A 310 -20.02 -21.21 -28.73
CA VAL A 310 -19.74 -22.26 -29.73
C VAL A 310 -20.08 -23.66 -29.21
N GLY A 311 -20.29 -24.60 -30.12
CA GLY A 311 -20.56 -25.99 -29.76
C GLY A 311 -19.29 -26.81 -29.55
N GLU A 312 -19.46 -28.06 -29.10
CA GLU A 312 -18.33 -28.99 -28.91
C GLU A 312 -17.62 -29.36 -30.21
N LYS A 313 -18.30 -29.32 -31.35
CA LYS A 313 -17.69 -29.68 -32.65
C LYS A 313 -16.69 -28.63 -33.09
N GLU A 314 -16.92 -27.38 -32.72
CA GLU A 314 -16.11 -26.23 -33.06
C GLU A 314 -14.77 -26.23 -32.31
N ILE A 315 -14.65 -26.94 -31.17
CA ILE A 315 -13.39 -27.07 -30.41
C ILE A 315 -12.53 -28.27 -30.81
N GLU A 316 -12.96 -29.12 -31.76
CA GLU A 316 -12.20 -30.32 -32.15
C GLU A 316 -10.82 -30.01 -32.74
N PHE A 317 -10.67 -28.88 -33.43
CA PHE A 317 -9.36 -28.46 -33.89
C PHE A 317 -8.46 -28.01 -32.72
N VAL A 318 -9.03 -27.35 -31.69
CA VAL A 318 -8.31 -26.98 -30.47
C VAL A 318 -7.84 -28.24 -29.75
N LYS A 319 -8.70 -29.25 -29.60
CA LYS A 319 -8.35 -30.55 -29.02
C LYS A 319 -7.16 -31.19 -29.74
N ARG A 320 -7.22 -31.26 -31.08
CA ARG A 320 -6.12 -31.81 -31.89
C ARG A 320 -4.83 -31.00 -31.73
N ALA A 321 -4.91 -29.67 -31.74
CA ALA A 321 -3.75 -28.80 -31.61
C ALA A 321 -3.07 -28.94 -30.23
N ILE A 322 -3.85 -28.92 -29.14
CA ILE A 322 -3.32 -29.05 -27.78
C ILE A 322 -2.75 -30.44 -27.53
N ASN A 323 -3.44 -31.50 -27.95
CA ASN A 323 -2.90 -32.86 -27.81
C ASN A 323 -1.62 -33.02 -28.63
N GLY A 324 -1.58 -32.54 -29.88
CA GLY A 324 -0.36 -32.60 -30.69
C GLY A 324 0.81 -31.81 -30.10
N LEU A 325 0.56 -30.69 -29.41
CA LEU A 325 1.59 -29.95 -28.69
C LEU A 325 2.11 -30.74 -27.49
N LEU A 326 1.22 -31.29 -26.66
CA LEU A 326 1.59 -32.02 -25.44
C LEU A 326 2.24 -33.38 -25.73
N ASP A 327 1.90 -34.02 -26.85
CA ASP A 327 2.53 -35.26 -27.31
C ASP A 327 3.96 -35.01 -27.82
N ALA A 328 4.30 -33.77 -28.19
CA ALA A 328 5.61 -33.40 -28.73
C ALA A 328 6.60 -32.86 -27.69
N MET A 329 6.14 -32.58 -26.46
CA MET A 329 6.95 -32.13 -25.32
C MET A 329 7.53 -33.31 -24.54
#